data_AF-A0A351Q765-F1
#
_entry.id   AF-A0A351Q765-F1
#
_cell.length_a   1.000
_cell.length_b   1.000
_cell.length_c   1.000
_cell.angle_alpha   90.00
_cell.angle_beta   90.00
_cell.angle_gamma   90.00
#
_symmetry.space_group_name_H-M   'P 1'
#
loop_
_entity.id
_entity.type
_entity.pdbx_description
1 polymer ?
#
loop_
_entity_poly.entity_id
_entity_poly.type
_entity_poly.pdbx_seq_one_letter_code
_entity_poly.pdbx_strand_id
1 'polypeptide(L)'
;MLDKQLPSYRKAYSDRTSWLMSCLAELAYIRFNPLFAGQKNKTYFIDEIKKLIDAKRQSTLEKLIDAVAYDPVEEEQDLISNLTLLSFDLIEKYDRNGTQAIIVANKDMAILAFRGTEATSIKDIKADAKAFITACPSGGSIHSGFNDAYNEVGLDIQNRL
;
A
#
# COMPACT_ATOMS: atom_id res chain seq x y z
N MET A 1 -8.65 16.11 -17.57
CA MET A 1 -7.18 16.01 -17.61
C MET A 1 -6.71 14.80 -18.41
N LEU A 2 -7.49 13.70 -18.40
CA LEU A 2 -7.18 12.40 -19.00
C LEU A 2 -6.97 12.44 -20.52
N ASP A 3 -7.71 13.28 -21.26
CA ASP A 3 -7.61 13.33 -22.74
C ASP A 3 -6.39 14.07 -23.29
N LYS A 4 -5.55 14.64 -22.41
CA LYS A 4 -4.41 15.45 -22.83
C LYS A 4 -3.13 14.59 -22.81
N GLN A 5 -2.28 14.75 -23.83
CA GLN A 5 -0.97 14.08 -23.89
C GLN A 5 -0.03 14.52 -22.77
N LEU A 6 0.71 13.57 -22.19
CA LEU A 6 1.70 13.84 -21.15
C LEU A 6 2.73 14.88 -21.61
N PRO A 7 3.15 15.80 -20.73
CA PRO A 7 4.11 16.84 -21.10
C PRO A 7 5.45 16.23 -21.49
N SER A 8 6.08 16.79 -22.53
CA SER A 8 7.38 16.35 -23.04
C SER A 8 8.55 17.01 -22.33
N TYR A 9 8.37 18.24 -21.83
CA TYR A 9 9.38 19.05 -21.14
C TYR A 9 9.14 19.05 -19.62
N ARG A 10 10.22 18.86 -18.82
CA ARG A 10 10.16 18.69 -17.35
C ARG A 10 9.09 17.70 -16.89
N LYS A 11 9.09 16.50 -17.49
CA LYS A 11 8.08 15.46 -17.28
C LYS A 11 7.80 15.19 -15.80
N ALA A 12 8.82 15.10 -14.94
CA ALA A 12 8.65 14.82 -13.52
C ALA A 12 8.03 15.96 -12.69
N TYR A 13 8.06 17.20 -13.18
CA TYR A 13 7.67 18.40 -12.42
C TYR A 13 6.50 19.17 -13.06
N SER A 14 5.75 18.51 -13.93
CA SER A 14 4.54 19.11 -14.50
C SER A 14 3.35 18.93 -13.56
N ASP A 15 2.43 19.90 -13.56
CA ASP A 15 1.20 19.82 -12.77
C ASP A 15 0.42 18.52 -13.01
N ARG A 16 0.46 18.01 -14.24
CA ARG A 16 -0.23 16.76 -14.59
C ARG A 16 0.46 15.54 -14.03
N THR A 17 1.78 15.50 -14.08
CA THR A 17 2.55 14.41 -13.47
C THR A 17 2.36 14.45 -11.96
N SER A 18 2.41 15.62 -11.34
CA SER A 18 2.11 15.78 -9.92
C SER A 18 0.70 15.29 -9.56
N TRP A 19 -0.30 15.62 -10.37
CA TRP A 19 -1.67 15.10 -10.19
C TRP A 19 -1.74 13.57 -10.31
N LEU A 20 -1.11 12.99 -11.34
CA LEU A 20 -1.04 11.53 -11.51
C LEU A 20 -0.33 10.85 -10.32
N MET A 21 0.81 11.39 -9.89
CA MET A 21 1.53 10.87 -8.71
C MET A 21 0.68 10.93 -7.46
N SER A 22 -0.13 11.99 -7.28
CA SER A 22 -1.07 12.09 -6.16
C SER A 22 -2.13 11.01 -6.21
N CYS A 23 -2.74 10.77 -7.37
CA CYS A 23 -3.74 9.71 -7.53
C CYS A 23 -3.11 8.32 -7.28
N LEU A 24 -1.92 8.06 -7.81
CA LEU A 24 -1.24 6.78 -7.63
C LEU A 24 -0.76 6.56 -6.18
N ALA A 25 -0.37 7.63 -5.49
CA ALA A 25 -0.06 7.57 -4.06
C ALA A 25 -1.29 7.18 -3.23
N GLU A 26 -2.48 7.66 -3.60
CA GLU A 26 -3.75 7.24 -2.97
C GLU A 26 -4.05 5.77 -3.27
N LEU A 27 -3.91 5.34 -4.52
CA LEU A 27 -4.14 3.93 -4.91
C LEU A 27 -3.17 2.96 -4.23
N ALA A 28 -1.97 3.40 -3.85
CA ALA A 28 -1.03 2.57 -3.08
C ALA A 28 -1.54 2.20 -1.68
N TYR A 29 -2.57 2.88 -1.15
CA TYR A 29 -3.23 2.52 0.12
C TYR A 29 -4.29 1.44 0.00
N ILE A 30 -4.78 1.13 -1.21
CA ILE A 30 -5.80 0.09 -1.41
C ILE A 30 -5.27 -1.24 -0.89
N ARG A 31 -6.04 -1.88 -0.01
CA ARG A 31 -5.59 -3.08 0.68
C ARG A 31 -6.04 -4.31 -0.11
N PHE A 32 -5.10 -4.91 -0.82
CA PHE A 32 -5.35 -6.08 -1.66
C PHE A 32 -4.95 -7.42 -1.01
N ASN A 33 -4.46 -7.40 0.23
CA ASN A 33 -4.09 -8.61 0.96
C ASN A 33 -5.21 -9.03 1.89
N PRO A 34 -5.43 -10.32 2.18
CA PRO A 34 -6.47 -10.68 3.13
C PRO A 34 -6.07 -10.29 4.56
N LEU A 35 -7.01 -9.71 5.31
CA LEU A 35 -6.83 -9.40 6.75
C LEU A 35 -6.35 -10.62 7.54
N PHE A 36 -6.78 -11.81 7.11
CA PHE A 36 -6.30 -13.09 7.61
C PHE A 36 -5.64 -13.85 6.46
N ALA A 37 -4.42 -14.36 6.65
CA ALA A 37 -3.70 -15.17 5.66
C ALA A 37 -4.40 -16.47 5.22
N GLY A 38 -5.62 -16.73 5.70
CA GLY A 38 -6.50 -17.81 5.28
C GLY A 38 -7.74 -17.91 6.16
N GLN A 39 -8.76 -18.63 5.66
CA GLN A 39 -10.03 -18.81 6.38
C GLN A 39 -9.85 -19.53 7.72
N LYS A 40 -8.87 -20.45 7.82
CA LYS A 40 -8.48 -21.11 9.07
C LYS A 40 -8.00 -20.13 10.14
N ASN A 41 -7.25 -19.10 9.75
CA ASN A 41 -6.74 -18.09 10.68
C ASN A 41 -7.86 -17.15 11.12
N LYS A 42 -8.79 -16.80 10.21
CA LYS A 42 -10.03 -16.08 10.54
C LYS A 42 -10.85 -16.86 11.57
N THR A 43 -11.12 -18.14 11.31
CA THR A 43 -11.92 -18.98 12.23
C THR A 43 -11.22 -19.17 13.57
N TYR A 44 -9.90 -19.44 13.58
CA TYR A 44 -9.15 -19.58 14.82
C TYR A 44 -9.18 -18.30 15.66
N PHE A 45 -8.96 -17.13 15.04
CA PHE A 45 -9.03 -15.85 15.73
C PHE A 45 -10.42 -15.57 16.30
N ILE A 46 -11.46 -15.81 15.50
CA ILE A 46 -12.85 -15.66 15.95
C ILE A 46 -13.15 -16.60 17.12
N ASP A 47 -12.74 -17.86 17.04
CA ASP A 47 -12.96 -18.86 18.09
C ASP A 47 -12.20 -18.52 19.38
N GLU A 48 -10.98 -18.00 19.27
CA GLU A 48 -10.20 -17.60 20.44
C GLU A 48 -10.82 -16.39 21.14
N ILE A 49 -11.30 -15.40 20.37
CA ILE A 49 -12.02 -14.28 20.98
C ILE A 49 -13.34 -14.75 21.57
N LYS A 50 -14.09 -15.63 20.91
CA LYS A 50 -15.35 -16.18 21.45
C LYS A 50 -15.20 -16.79 22.85
N LYS A 51 -14.04 -17.36 23.18
CA LYS A 51 -13.74 -17.89 24.54
C LYS A 51 -13.57 -16.79 25.59
N LEU A 52 -13.24 -15.57 25.18
CA LEU A 52 -12.96 -14.43 26.06
C LEU A 52 -14.16 -13.47 26.23
N ILE A 53 -15.26 -13.68 25.49
CA ILE A 53 -16.48 -12.85 25.53
C ILE A 53 -17.72 -13.67 25.80
N ASP A 54 -18.64 -13.08 26.57
CA ASP A 54 -19.96 -13.65 26.84
C ASP A 54 -20.77 -13.87 25.56
N ALA A 55 -21.59 -14.93 25.55
CA ALA A 55 -22.45 -15.31 24.42
C ALA A 55 -23.33 -14.16 23.90
N LYS A 56 -23.70 -13.20 24.78
CA LYS A 56 -24.49 -12.01 24.42
C LYS A 56 -23.76 -11.04 23.49
N ARG A 57 -22.42 -11.06 23.44
CA ARG A 57 -21.58 -10.13 22.65
C ARG A 57 -20.94 -10.79 21.42
N GLN A 58 -20.99 -12.11 21.30
CA GLN A 58 -20.34 -12.84 20.20
C GLN A 58 -20.87 -12.43 18.82
N SER A 59 -22.20 -12.30 18.66
CA SER A 59 -22.80 -11.87 17.39
C SER A 59 -22.45 -10.43 17.00
N THR A 60 -22.20 -9.56 17.98
CA THR A 60 -21.78 -8.18 17.73
C THR A 60 -20.32 -8.14 17.29
N LEU A 61 -19.48 -8.99 17.88
CA LEU A 61 -18.08 -9.09 17.45
C LEU A 61 -17.97 -9.64 16.03
N GLU A 62 -18.72 -10.69 15.68
CA GLU A 62 -18.74 -11.23 14.32
C GLU A 62 -19.10 -10.13 13.30
N LYS A 63 -20.14 -9.35 13.59
CA LYS A 63 -20.53 -8.20 12.76
C LYS A 63 -19.47 -7.11 12.69
N LEU A 64 -18.75 -6.84 13.78
CA LEU A 64 -17.66 -5.86 13.78
C LEU A 64 -16.46 -6.37 12.98
N ILE A 65 -16.11 -7.65 13.10
CA ILE A 65 -15.05 -8.28 12.33
C ILE A 65 -15.42 -8.24 10.85
N ASP A 66 -16.67 -8.56 10.48
CA ASP A 66 -17.10 -8.50 9.09
C ASP A 66 -17.25 -7.05 8.58
N ALA A 67 -17.58 -6.08 9.44
CA ALA A 67 -17.64 -4.67 9.06
C ALA A 67 -16.25 -4.02 8.89
N VAL A 68 -15.22 -4.56 9.55
CA VAL A 68 -13.83 -4.07 9.47
C VAL A 68 -12.99 -4.92 8.52
N ALA A 69 -13.40 -6.15 8.24
CA ALA A 69 -12.81 -6.99 7.22
C ALA A 69 -13.23 -6.47 5.85
N TYR A 70 -12.26 -6.00 5.08
CA TYR A 70 -12.44 -5.70 3.66
C TYR A 70 -12.39 -6.99 2.84
N ASP A 71 -13.02 -6.98 1.67
CA ASP A 71 -12.88 -8.03 0.66
C ASP A 71 -11.68 -7.70 -0.24
N PRO A 72 -10.56 -8.45 -0.15
CA PRO A 72 -9.36 -8.16 -0.93
C PRO A 72 -9.59 -8.28 -2.43
N VAL A 73 -10.54 -9.11 -2.87
CA VAL A 73 -10.86 -9.30 -4.28
C VAL A 73 -11.58 -8.07 -4.82
N GLU A 74 -12.55 -7.55 -4.06
CA GLU A 74 -13.27 -6.32 -4.40
C GLU A 74 -12.30 -5.12 -4.47
N GLU A 75 -11.48 -4.95 -3.44
CA GLU A 75 -10.46 -3.89 -3.37
C GLU A 75 -9.47 -3.96 -4.54
N GLU A 76 -9.05 -5.17 -4.95
CA GLU A 76 -8.19 -5.35 -6.11
C GLU A 76 -8.90 -4.97 -7.43
N GLN A 77 -10.19 -5.27 -7.58
CA GLN A 77 -10.95 -4.84 -8.75
C GLN A 77 -11.10 -3.32 -8.79
N ASP A 78 -11.29 -2.68 -7.64
CA ASP A 78 -11.35 -1.22 -7.54
C ASP A 78 -10.00 -0.57 -7.90
N LEU A 79 -8.88 -1.15 -7.45
CA LEU A 79 -7.54 -0.71 -7.86
C LEU A 79 -7.37 -0.78 -9.39
N ILE A 80 -7.68 -1.93 -10.00
CA ILE A 80 -7.54 -2.14 -11.45
C ILE A 80 -8.44 -1.17 -12.24
N SER A 81 -9.66 -0.94 -11.76
CA SER A 81 -10.62 -0.03 -12.38
C SER A 81 -10.12 1.41 -12.37
N ASN A 82 -9.57 1.86 -11.24
CA ASN A 82 -8.98 3.19 -11.13
C ASN A 82 -7.72 3.35 -11.98
N LEU A 83 -6.85 2.34 -12.03
CA LEU A 83 -5.67 2.36 -12.90
C LEU A 83 -6.05 2.43 -14.38
N THR A 84 -7.08 1.67 -14.79
CA THR A 84 -7.63 1.71 -16.14
C THR A 84 -8.12 3.12 -16.49
N LEU A 85 -8.85 3.78 -15.58
CA LEU A 85 -9.28 5.17 -15.76
C LEU A 85 -8.11 6.14 -15.92
N LEU A 86 -7.01 5.90 -15.21
CA LEU A 86 -5.76 6.68 -15.31
C LEU A 86 -4.88 6.28 -16.50
N SER A 87 -5.29 5.30 -17.31
CA SER A 87 -4.52 4.73 -18.42
C SER A 87 -3.18 4.13 -17.99
N PHE A 88 -3.23 3.34 -16.91
CA PHE A 88 -2.12 2.54 -16.40
C PHE A 88 -2.54 1.09 -16.22
N ASP A 89 -1.61 0.17 -16.47
CA ASP A 89 -1.73 -1.23 -16.14
C ASP A 89 -1.03 -1.52 -14.81
N LEU A 90 -1.62 -2.39 -13.99
CA LEU A 90 -0.97 -2.91 -12.79
C LEU A 90 0.05 -3.98 -13.19
N ILE A 91 1.32 -3.78 -12.83
CA ILE A 91 2.42 -4.67 -13.20
C ILE A 91 2.77 -5.63 -12.07
N GLU A 92 2.87 -5.11 -10.85
CA GLU A 92 3.26 -5.90 -9.68
C GLU A 92 2.73 -5.25 -8.39
N LYS A 93 2.47 -6.08 -7.38
CA LYS A 93 2.05 -5.66 -6.04
C LYS A 93 3.01 -6.23 -5.01
N TYR A 94 3.33 -5.44 -3.99
CA TYR A 94 4.18 -5.87 -2.88
C TYR A 94 3.46 -5.59 -1.56
N ASP A 95 3.47 -6.56 -0.66
CA ASP A 95 3.17 -6.38 0.76
C ASP A 95 4.09 -7.29 1.59
N ARG A 96 5.00 -6.67 2.33
CA ARG A 96 5.93 -7.37 3.21
C ARG A 96 6.21 -6.52 4.44
N ASN A 97 6.01 -7.11 5.62
CA ASN A 97 6.37 -6.51 6.92
C ASN A 97 5.85 -5.07 7.10
N GLY A 98 4.63 -4.79 6.65
CA GLY A 98 4.03 -3.45 6.76
C GLY A 98 4.40 -2.47 5.63
N THR A 99 5.32 -2.84 4.75
CA THR A 99 5.60 -2.12 3.50
C THR A 99 4.64 -2.60 2.42
N GLN A 100 3.90 -1.68 1.82
CA GLN A 100 3.06 -1.95 0.67
C GLN A 100 3.46 -1.05 -0.50
N ALA A 101 3.56 -1.63 -1.70
CA ALA A 101 3.90 -0.90 -2.91
C ALA A 101 3.24 -1.50 -4.15
N ILE A 102 3.07 -0.68 -5.19
CA ILE A 102 2.60 -1.12 -6.51
C ILE A 102 3.55 -0.60 -7.59
N ILE A 103 3.77 -1.41 -8.62
CA ILE A 103 4.35 -0.95 -9.89
C ILE A 103 3.22 -0.87 -10.89
N VAL A 104 3.08 0.31 -11.49
CA VAL A 104 2.12 0.56 -12.56
C VAL A 104 2.85 1.12 -13.77
N ALA A 105 2.39 0.78 -14.97
CA ALA A 105 3.05 1.24 -16.18
C ALA A 105 2.06 1.52 -17.30
N ASN A 106 2.49 2.35 -18.22
CA ASN A 106 1.90 2.47 -19.54
C ASN A 106 3.04 2.59 -20.57
N LYS A 107 2.69 2.86 -21.83
CA LYS A 107 3.67 2.99 -22.91
C LYS A 107 4.72 4.10 -22.71
N ASP A 108 4.43 5.10 -21.89
CA ASP A 108 5.24 6.32 -21.76
C ASP A 108 6.08 6.34 -20.47
N MET A 109 5.63 5.65 -19.41
CA MET A 109 6.31 5.62 -18.11
C MET A 109 5.92 4.42 -17.24
N ALA A 110 6.82 4.08 -16.31
CA ALA A 110 6.56 3.19 -15.18
C ALA A 110 6.68 3.98 -13.88
N ILE A 111 5.85 3.64 -12.89
CA ILE A 111 5.75 4.32 -11.61
C ILE A 111 5.74 3.26 -10.51
N LEU A 112 6.64 3.44 -9.54
CA LEU A 112 6.68 2.68 -8.30
C LEU A 112 6.10 3.56 -7.20
N ALA A 113 4.95 3.18 -6.67
CA ALA A 113 4.26 3.91 -5.62
C ALA A 113 4.27 3.09 -4.32
N PHE A 114 4.75 3.69 -3.24
CA PHE A 114 4.72 3.11 -1.90
C PHE A 114 3.56 3.69 -1.11
N ARG A 115 2.91 2.86 -0.28
CA ARG A 115 1.99 3.32 0.75
C ARG A 115 2.77 4.16 1.78
N GLY A 116 2.25 5.33 2.13
CA GLY A 116 2.81 6.14 3.20
C GLY A 116 2.45 5.61 4.60
N THR A 117 2.94 6.28 5.64
CA THR A 117 2.68 5.90 7.04
C THR A 117 1.23 6.22 7.44
N GLU A 118 0.52 5.29 8.08
CA GLU A 118 -0.83 5.51 8.62
C GLU A 118 -0.77 5.97 10.09
N ALA A 119 -1.52 7.01 10.45
CA ALA A 119 -1.46 7.64 11.79
C ALA A 119 -2.04 6.78 12.93
N THR A 120 -2.72 5.68 12.62
CA THR A 120 -3.31 4.73 13.57
C THR A 120 -2.26 3.93 14.34
N SER A 121 -1.03 3.86 13.84
CA SER A 121 0.11 3.38 14.62
C SER A 121 0.77 4.53 15.39
N ILE A 122 0.06 5.07 16.40
CA ILE A 122 0.60 6.11 17.30
C ILE A 122 1.86 5.59 18.05
N LYS A 123 2.03 4.27 18.14
CA LYS A 123 3.25 3.62 18.63
C LYS A 123 4.40 3.69 17.60
N ASP A 124 4.13 3.53 16.30
CA ASP A 124 5.14 3.70 15.25
C ASP A 124 5.48 5.17 15.04
N ILE A 125 4.54 6.12 15.06
CA ILE A 125 4.87 7.55 14.90
C ILE A 125 5.86 8.05 15.97
N LYS A 126 5.75 7.57 17.22
CA LYS A 126 6.69 7.94 18.29
C LYS A 126 8.03 7.19 18.21
N ALA A 127 8.06 5.98 17.67
CA ALA A 127 9.29 5.23 17.41
C ALA A 127 10.02 5.76 16.14
N ASP A 128 9.26 6.10 15.10
CA ASP A 128 9.67 6.64 13.80
C ASP A 128 10.04 8.12 13.87
N ALA A 129 9.51 8.87 14.84
CA ALA A 129 10.01 10.22 15.17
C ALA A 129 11.50 10.22 15.57
N LYS A 130 12.09 9.04 15.80
CA LYS A 130 13.53 8.81 15.75
C LYS A 130 13.95 8.52 14.29
N ALA A 131 13.71 9.51 13.43
CA ALA A 131 14.14 9.55 12.05
C ALA A 131 15.67 9.64 11.99
N PHE A 132 16.36 8.50 12.09
CA PHE A 132 17.80 8.49 11.89
C PHE A 132 18.08 8.66 10.41
N ILE A 133 18.81 9.71 10.09
CA ILE A 133 19.38 9.86 8.76
C ILE A 133 20.47 8.81 8.61
N THR A 134 20.34 7.93 7.63
CA THR A 134 21.35 6.95 7.26
C THR A 134 22.10 7.41 6.01
N ALA A 135 23.37 7.05 5.90
CA ALA A 135 24.16 7.31 4.70
C ALA A 135 23.69 6.38 3.58
N CYS A 136 23.39 6.95 2.40
CA CYS A 136 23.12 6.16 1.22
C CYS A 136 24.45 5.71 0.59
N PRO A 137 24.61 4.43 0.18
CA PRO A 137 25.83 3.96 -0.49
C PRO A 137 26.18 4.76 -1.76
N SER A 138 25.19 5.30 -2.46
CA SER A 138 25.37 6.14 -3.65
C SER A 138 25.68 7.62 -3.32
N GLY A 139 25.82 7.96 -2.03
CA GLY A 139 26.01 9.32 -1.55
C GLY A 139 24.73 9.99 -1.06
N GLY A 140 24.88 10.93 -0.13
CA GLY A 140 23.78 11.64 0.51
C GLY A 140 23.19 10.91 1.72
N SER A 141 22.05 11.42 2.16
CA SER A 141 21.41 11.10 3.42
C SER A 141 19.95 10.73 3.18
N ILE A 142 19.51 9.58 3.69
CA ILE A 142 18.14 9.07 3.53
C ILE A 142 17.51 8.84 4.90
N HIS A 143 16.20 9.05 4.99
CA HIS A 143 15.43 8.65 6.16
C HIS A 143 15.46 7.13 6.32
N SER A 144 15.91 6.62 7.47
CA SER A 144 16.03 5.18 7.71
C SER A 144 14.73 4.41 7.40
N GLY A 145 13.57 4.92 7.83
CA GLY A 145 12.29 4.25 7.55
C GLY A 145 11.96 4.09 6.06
N PHE A 146 12.35 5.04 5.19
CA PHE A 146 12.16 4.88 3.74
C PHE A 146 13.16 3.90 3.15
N ASN A 147 14.40 3.92 3.64
CA ASN A 147 15.42 2.96 3.26
C ASN A 147 15.01 1.53 3.65
N ASP A 148 14.49 1.34 4.86
CA ASP A 148 14.08 0.04 5.38
C ASP A 148 12.87 -0.49 4.60
N ALA A 149 11.85 0.35 4.38
CA ALA A 149 10.70 -0.01 3.54
C ALA A 149 11.13 -0.40 2.12
N TYR A 150 12.04 0.36 1.49
CA TYR A 150 12.58 -0.01 0.19
C TYR A 150 13.32 -1.35 0.26
N ASN A 151 14.14 -1.60 1.27
CA ASN A 151 14.92 -2.83 1.39
C ASN A 151 14.08 -4.09 1.61
N GLU A 152 12.87 -3.97 2.18
CA GLU A 152 11.93 -5.10 2.32
C GLU A 152 11.54 -5.70 0.96
N VAL A 153 11.44 -4.86 -0.07
CA VAL A 153 10.90 -5.24 -1.40
C VAL A 153 11.88 -4.96 -2.54
N GLY A 154 13.03 -4.34 -2.25
CA GLY A 154 13.93 -3.77 -3.24
C GLY A 154 14.56 -4.80 -4.18
N LEU A 155 14.92 -5.98 -3.67
CA LEU A 155 15.42 -7.08 -4.50
C LEU A 155 14.35 -7.59 -5.47
N ASP A 156 13.11 -7.73 -4.99
CA ASP A 156 12.00 -8.20 -5.81
C ASP A 156 11.65 -7.18 -6.91
N ILE A 157 11.69 -5.89 -6.57
CA ILE A 157 11.53 -4.77 -7.51
C ILE A 157 12.64 -4.78 -8.57
N GLN A 158 13.90 -4.94 -8.17
CA GLN A 158 15.04 -4.93 -9.08
C GLN A 158 15.04 -6.12 -10.05
N ASN A 159 14.53 -7.28 -9.63
CA ASN A 159 14.41 -8.44 -10.51
C ASN A 159 13.27 -8.29 -11.53
N ARG A 160 12.30 -7.42 -11.25
CA ARG A 160 11.11 -7.23 -12.09
C ARG A 160 11.30 -6.19 -13.19
N LEU A 161 12.09 -5.14 -12.91
CA LEU A 161 12.40 -4.01 -13.79
C LEU A 161 13.55 -4.34 -14.76
#